data_AF-A0A7X7BJ07-F1
#
_entry.id   AF-A0A7X7BJ07-F1
#
_cell.length_a   1.000
_cell.length_b   1.000
_cell.length_c   1.000
_cell.angle_alpha   90.00
_cell.angle_beta   90.00
_cell.angle_gamma   90.00
#
_symmetry.space_group_name_H-M   'P 1'
#
loop_
_entity.id
_entity.type
_entity.pdbx_description
1 polymer ?
#
loop_
_entity_poly.entity_id
_entity_poly.type
_entity_poly.pdbx_seq_one_letter_code
_entity_poly.pdbx_strand_id
1 'polypeptide(L)' 'METYQFIYNALEKVLGEEIIYREVLAKGIVRVTYSNDVKIIINYTNTDYEYEGEIVSAGNYLVKV' A
#
# COMPACT_ATOMS: atom_id res chain seq x y z
N MET A 1 -1.02 0.80 20.46
CA MET A 1 -2.32 0.44 19.86
C MET A 1 -2.47 1.03 18.46
N GLU A 2 -2.12 2.30 18.25
CA GLU A 2 -2.23 2.97 16.94
C GLU A 2 -1.48 2.25 15.80
N THR A 3 -0.23 1.81 16.02
CA THR A 3 0.53 1.06 15.00
C THR A 3 -0.15 -0.24 14.58
N TYR A 4 -0.77 -0.95 15.51
CA TYR A 4 -1.48 -2.19 15.19
C TYR A 4 -2.69 -1.89 14.32
N GLN A 5 -3.51 -0.89 14.70
CA GLN A 5 -4.69 -0.51 13.93
C GLN A 5 -4.32 0.01 12.53
N PHE A 6 -3.23 0.78 12.44
CA PHE A 6 -2.69 1.27 11.18
C PHE A 6 -2.34 0.14 10.23
N ILE A 7 -1.60 -0.87 10.71
CA ILE A 7 -1.24 -2.06 9.93
C ILE A 7 -2.48 -2.90 9.60
N TYR A 8 -3.36 -3.10 10.59
CA TYR A 8 -4.57 -3.88 10.41
C TYR A 8 -5.46 -3.32 9.30
N ASN A 9 -5.68 -1.99 9.29
CA ASN A 9 -6.47 -1.34 8.25
C ASN A 9 -5.88 -1.52 6.83
N ALA A 10 -4.56 -1.67 6.71
CA ALA A 10 -3.91 -1.95 5.43
C ALA A 10 -4.14 -3.40 4.99
N LEU A 11 -4.04 -4.33 5.94
CA LEU A 11 -3.91 -5.76 5.66
C LEU A 11 -5.24 -6.54 5.77
N GLU A 12 -6.27 -5.99 6.42
CA GLU A 12 -7.55 -6.69 6.58
C GLU A 12 -8.20 -7.07 5.25
N LYS A 13 -7.96 -6.28 4.19
CA LYS A 13 -8.51 -6.50 2.84
C LYS A 13 -7.80 -7.60 2.05
N VAL A 14 -6.67 -8.08 2.56
CA VAL A 14 -5.81 -9.06 1.88
C VAL A 14 -5.50 -10.25 2.80
N LEU A 15 -6.27 -10.41 3.88
CA LEU A 15 -6.11 -11.52 4.81
C LEU A 15 -6.50 -12.84 4.13
N GLY A 16 -5.52 -13.75 4.03
CA GLY A 16 -5.70 -15.04 3.34
C GLY A 16 -5.44 -15.01 1.84
N GLU A 17 -5.10 -13.84 1.29
CA GLU A 17 -4.80 -13.65 -0.13
C GLU A 17 -3.29 -13.75 -0.41
N GLU A 18 -2.95 -14.20 -1.61
CA GLU A 18 -1.56 -14.36 -2.04
C GLU A 18 -1.05 -13.08 -2.71
N ILE A 19 0.23 -12.75 -2.53
CA ILE A 19 0.88 -11.70 -3.31
C ILE A 19 1.22 -12.28 -4.68
N ILE A 20 0.57 -11.78 -5.73
CA ILE A 20 0.77 -12.24 -7.11
C ILE A 20 1.75 -11.36 -7.89
N TYR A 21 1.91 -10.09 -7.47
CA TYR A 21 2.82 -9.17 -8.14
C TYR A 21 3.35 -8.10 -7.18
N ARG A 22 4.62 -7.75 -7.33
CA ARG A 22 5.27 -6.67 -6.58
C ARG A 22 6.10 -5.82 -7.53
N GLU A 23 5.88 -4.53 -7.48
CA GLU A 23 6.54 -3.55 -8.35
C GLU A 23 7.08 -2.37 -7.54
N VAL A 24 8.23 -1.85 -7.96
CA VAL A 24 8.79 -0.60 -7.43
C VAL A 24 8.46 0.50 -8.45
N LEU A 25 7.45 1.32 -8.14
CA LEU A 25 6.99 2.40 -9.03
C LEU A 25 7.99 3.55 -9.11
N ALA A 26 8.63 3.84 -7.97
CA ALA A 26 9.69 4.83 -7.83
C ALA A 26 10.56 4.46 -6.61
N LYS A 27 11.69 5.13 -6.42
CA LYS A 27 12.56 4.89 -5.27
C LYS A 27 11.78 5.10 -3.96
N GLY A 28 11.54 4.02 -3.22
CA GLY A 28 10.79 4.04 -1.97
C GLY A 28 9.26 3.98 -2.13
N ILE A 29 8.75 3.85 -3.36
CA ILE A 29 7.33 3.66 -3.64
C ILE A 29 7.11 2.25 -4.20
N VAL A 30 6.32 1.45 -3.50
CA VAL A 30 6.08 0.04 -3.83
C VAL A 30 4.60 -0.22 -4.02
N ARG A 31 4.24 -0.96 -5.07
CA ARG A 31 2.90 -1.49 -5.28
C ARG A 31 2.93 -3.01 -5.10
N VAL A 32 2.04 -3.53 -4.28
CA VAL A 32 1.80 -4.96 -4.10
C VAL A 32 0.41 -5.26 -4.61
N THR A 33 0.27 -6.25 -5.50
CA THR A 33 -1.01 -6.73 -6.01
C THR A 33 -1.26 -8.13 -5.46
N TYR A 34 -2.46 -8.32 -4.93
CA TYR A 34 -2.91 -9.56 -4.32
C TYR A 34 -3.84 -10.35 -5.26
N SER A 35 -4.05 -11.63 -4.97
CA SER A 35 -4.89 -12.56 -5.75
C SER A 35 -6.34 -12.12 -5.90
N ASN A 36 -6.84 -11.28 -4.99
CA ASN A 36 -8.17 -10.69 -5.03
C ASN A 36 -8.22 -9.31 -5.72
N ASP A 37 -7.24 -9.00 -6.58
CA ASP A 37 -7.11 -7.74 -7.33
C ASP A 37 -6.83 -6.47 -6.50
N VAL A 38 -6.84 -6.58 -5.17
CA VAL A 38 -6.48 -5.49 -4.26
C VAL A 38 -5.02 -5.10 -4.44
N LYS A 39 -4.76 -3.79 -4.48
CA LYS A 39 -3.43 -3.21 -4.59
C LYS A 39 -3.13 -2.36 -3.36
N ILE A 40 -1.98 -2.59 -2.74
CA ILE A 40 -1.46 -1.74 -1.67
C ILE A 40 -0.26 -0.97 -2.22
N ILE A 41 -0.37 0.35 -2.24
CA ILE A 41 0.69 1.27 -2.59
C ILE A 41 1.31 1.76 -1.27
N ILE A 42 2.61 1.57 -1.09
CA ILE A 42 3.34 1.91 0.13
C ILE A 42 4.37 2.98 -0.18
N ASN A 43 4.34 4.06 0.59
CA ASN A 43 5.30 5.15 0.52
C ASN A 43 6.29 5.07 1.69
N TYR A 44 7.47 4.51 1.42
CA TYR A 44 8.58 4.45 2.39
C TYR A 44 9.42 5.73 2.45
N THR A 45 9.04 6.77 1.72
CA THR A 45 9.78 8.03 1.66
C THR A 45 9.26 9.03 2.69
N ASN A 46 10.01 10.11 2.87
CA ASN A 46 9.63 11.24 3.72
C ASN A 46 8.93 12.35 2.92
N THR A 47 8.42 12.03 1.73
CA THR A 47 7.75 12.97 0.81
C THR A 47 6.45 12.36 0.32
N ASP A 48 5.42 13.19 0.16
CA ASP A 48 4.15 12.76 -0.41
C ASP A 48 4.33 12.26 -1.86
N TYR A 49 3.53 11.27 -2.24
CA TYR A 49 3.54 10.68 -3.57
C TYR A 49 2.12 10.68 -4.16
N GLU A 50 1.97 11.18 -5.39
CA GLU A 50 0.69 11.12 -6.10
C GLU A 50 0.59 9.82 -6.91
N TYR A 51 -0.49 9.08 -6.68
CA TYR A 51 -0.84 7.87 -7.41
C TYR A 51 -2.28 7.96 -7.91
N GLU A 52 -2.47 7.98 -9.23
CA GLU A 52 -3.81 8.02 -9.86
C GLU A 52 -4.71 9.16 -9.34
N GLY A 53 -4.12 10.34 -9.06
CA GLY A 53 -4.83 11.51 -8.52
C GLY A 53 -5.08 11.49 -7.01
N GLU A 54 -4.57 10.48 -6.29
CA GLU A 54 -4.63 10.39 -4.83
C GLU A 54 -3.25 10.54 -4.19
N ILE A 55 -3.20 11.18 -3.02
CA ILE A 55 -1.95 11.39 -2.29
C ILE A 55 -1.71 10.23 -1.33
N VAL A 56 -0.60 9.53 -1.52
CA VAL A 56 0.00 8.62 -0.54
C VAL A 56 1.00 9.42 0.28
N SER A 57 0.59 9.89 1.45
CA SER A 57 1.45 10.70 2.31
C SER A 57 2.76 9.99 2.67
N ALA A 58 3.78 10.76 2.99
CA ALA A 58 5.04 10.26 3.52
C ALA A 58 4.83 9.22 4.65
N GLY A 59 5.47 8.05 4.54
CA GLY A 59 5.36 6.97 5.52
C GLY A 59 4.00 6.25 5.58
N ASN A 60 3.09 6.52 4.63
CA ASN A 60 1.73 5.97 4.62
C ASN A 60 1.52 4.97 3.46
N TYR A 61 0.30 4.46 3.35
CA TYR A 61 -0.14 3.57 2.28
C TYR A 61 -1.48 4.02 1.68
N LEU A 62 -1.80 3.48 0.51
CA LEU A 62 -3.09 3.58 -0.14
C LEU A 62 -3.56 2.19 -0.58
N VAL A 63 -4.80 1.85 -0.26
CA VAL A 63 -5.45 0.59 -0.66
C VAL A 63 -6.40 0.89 -1.82
N LYS A 64 -6.22 0.20 -2.94
CA LYS A 64 -7.08 0.25 -4.12
C LYS A 64 -7.76 -1.10 -4.30
N VAL A 65 -9.09 -1.09 -4.37
CA VAL A 65 -9.94 -2.25 -4.65
C VAL A 65 -10.42 -2.22 -6.11
#